data_AF-A0A8S3H6Y3-F1
#
_entry.id   AF-A0A8S3H6Y3-F1
#
_cell.length_a   1.000
_cell.length_b   1.000
_cell.length_c   1.000
_cell.angle_alpha   90.00
_cell.angle_beta   90.00
_cell.angle_gamma   90.00
#
_symmetry.space_group_name_H-M   'P 1'
#
loop_
_entity.id
_entity.type
_entity.pdbx_description
1 polymer ?
#
loop_
_entity_poly.entity_id
_entity_poly.type
_entity_poly.pdbx_seq_one_letter_code
_entity_poly.pdbx_strand_id
1 'polypeptide(L)'
;MCKVRQLLIFLSCLFTSTNSTNVSSCISNTPCKCLLTEDSFTLLNCSYSLPDLPIFNSNTSLNITKIIARHALIRWPLHLCSYSNIEILDLSGSYLDAQYMDLSCVSQLLFLNL
;
A
#
# COMPACT_ATOMS: atom_id res chain seq x y z
N MET A 1 41.35 23.58 24.05
CA MET A 1 40.44 24.02 22.97
C MET A 1 39.59 22.83 22.54
N CYS A 2 38.46 22.65 23.22
CA CYS A 2 37.38 21.73 22.81
C CYS A 2 36.46 22.43 21.80
N LYS A 3 35.70 21.65 21.02
CA LYS A 3 34.87 22.03 19.85
C LYS A 3 35.75 22.18 18.61
N VAL A 4 35.71 21.31 17.59
CA VAL A 4 34.61 21.24 16.59
C VAL A 4 34.49 19.84 15.93
N ARG A 5 35.27 18.82 16.31
CA ARG A 5 35.36 17.58 15.49
C ARG A 5 34.47 16.39 15.87
N GLN A 6 33.66 16.47 16.92
CA GLN A 6 32.77 15.36 17.33
C GLN A 6 31.31 15.50 16.87
N LEU A 7 30.91 16.64 16.29
CA LEU A 7 29.51 16.85 15.89
C LEU A 7 29.14 16.21 14.53
N LEU A 8 30.12 15.85 13.71
CA LEU A 8 29.86 15.29 12.36
C LEU A 8 29.69 13.77 12.33
N ILE A 9 30.07 13.05 13.41
CA ILE A 9 29.94 11.58 13.46
C ILE A 9 28.59 11.16 14.06
N PHE A 10 27.93 12.05 14.83
CA PHE A 10 26.58 11.77 15.35
C PHE A 10 25.46 12.01 14.32
N LEU A 11 25.67 12.83 13.29
CA LEU A 11 24.65 13.01 12.24
C LEU A 11 24.62 11.87 11.21
N SER A 12 25.70 11.10 11.04
CA SER A 12 25.72 9.94 10.15
C SER A 12 25.11 8.68 10.78
N CYS A 13 24.92 8.64 12.10
CA CYS A 13 24.30 7.51 12.81
C CYS A 13 22.79 7.68 13.07
N LEU A 14 22.18 8.79 12.66
CA LEU A 14 20.72 9.01 12.73
C LEU A 14 19.99 8.64 11.43
N PHE A 15 20.72 8.27 10.38
CA PHE A 15 20.19 7.69 9.15
C PHE A 15 20.56 6.20 9.04
N THR A 16 20.42 5.48 10.15
CA THR A 16 20.29 4.02 10.13
C THR A 16 19.02 3.63 10.86
N SER A 17 17.87 4.18 10.43
CA SER A 17 16.67 3.34 10.44
C SER A 17 16.77 2.48 9.20
N THR A 18 17.35 1.30 9.39
CA THR A 18 17.14 0.18 8.50
C THR A 18 15.64 -0.11 8.49
N ASN A 19 14.89 0.57 7.62
CA ASN A 19 13.69 -0.01 7.06
C ASN A 19 14.19 -1.15 6.17
N SER A 20 14.50 -2.27 6.82
CA SER A 20 14.37 -3.57 6.20
C SER A 20 12.90 -3.69 5.81
N THR A 21 12.52 -3.08 4.70
CA THR A 21 11.31 -3.46 3.99
C THR A 21 11.54 -4.92 3.66
N ASN A 22 11.02 -5.81 4.50
CA ASN A 22 10.83 -7.20 4.13
C ASN A 22 9.86 -7.15 2.96
N VAL A 23 10.42 -7.01 1.75
CA VAL A 23 9.70 -7.11 0.49
C VAL A 23 9.36 -8.59 0.34
N SER A 24 8.40 -9.05 1.13
CA SER A 24 7.77 -10.34 0.89
C SER A 24 6.81 -10.13 -0.28
N SER A 25 6.88 -11.00 -1.30
CA SER A 25 5.81 -11.06 -2.29
C SER A 25 4.55 -11.52 -1.55
N CYS A 26 3.68 -10.58 -1.23
CA CYS A 26 2.65 -10.81 -0.22
C CYS A 26 1.48 -11.68 -0.68
N ILE A 27 1.37 -11.96 -1.99
CA ILE A 27 0.30 -12.78 -2.57
C ILE A 27 0.94 -13.75 -3.57
N SER A 28 0.81 -15.04 -3.30
CA SER A 28 1.00 -16.07 -4.33
C SER A 28 -0.20 -16.03 -5.27
N ASN A 29 0.04 -16.06 -6.58
CA ASN A 29 -0.99 -16.08 -7.65
C ASN A 29 -1.68 -14.74 -7.97
N THR A 30 -0.94 -13.63 -7.92
CA THR A 30 -1.35 -12.39 -8.60
C THR A 30 -0.49 -12.12 -9.84
N PRO A 31 -1.04 -11.61 -10.95
CA PRO A 31 -0.25 -11.11 -12.10
C PRO A 31 0.63 -9.91 -11.78
N CYS A 32 0.51 -9.33 -10.60
CA CYS A 32 1.25 -8.16 -10.15
C CYS A 32 2.38 -8.53 -9.20
N LYS A 33 3.46 -7.75 -9.20
CA LYS A 33 4.36 -7.70 -8.06
C LYS A 33 3.66 -6.99 -6.90
N CYS A 34 3.86 -7.50 -5.69
CA CYS A 34 3.37 -6.87 -4.47
C CYS A 34 4.54 -6.33 -3.64
N LEU A 35 4.35 -5.15 -3.05
CA LEU A 35 5.06 -4.72 -1.85
C LEU A 35 4.06 -4.61 -0.69
N LEU A 36 4.38 -5.25 0.44
CA LEU A 36 3.60 -5.16 1.67
C LEU A 36 4.50 -4.63 2.79
N THR A 37 4.00 -3.64 3.52
CA THR A 37 4.59 -3.12 4.77
C THR A 37 3.65 -3.43 5.94
N GLU A 38 3.96 -2.91 7.12
CA GLU A 38 3.14 -3.10 8.32
C GLU A 38 1.72 -2.50 8.17
N ASP A 39 1.61 -1.41 7.40
CA ASP A 39 0.42 -0.56 7.28
C ASP A 39 -0.02 -0.33 5.83
N SER A 40 0.76 -0.76 4.84
CA SER A 40 0.50 -0.45 3.44
C SER A 40 0.70 -1.64 2.52
N PHE A 41 -0.06 -1.62 1.43
CA PHE A 41 0.07 -2.58 0.35
C PHE A 41 0.09 -1.86 -1.00
N THR A 42 1.04 -2.23 -1.86
CA THR A 42 1.22 -1.66 -3.19
C THR A 42 1.30 -2.75 -4.26
N LEU A 43 0.48 -2.62 -5.29
CA LEU A 43 0.55 -3.39 -6.52
C LEU A 43 1.42 -2.69 -7.55
N LEU A 44 2.39 -3.43 -8.10
CA LEU A 44 3.35 -2.95 -9.10
C LEU A 44 3.42 -3.93 -10.26
N ASN A 45 3.76 -3.44 -11.45
CA ASN A 45 4.13 -4.27 -12.60
C ASN A 45 3.15 -5.43 -12.87
N CYS A 46 1.85 -5.11 -12.91
CA CYS A 46 0.81 -6.07 -13.26
C CYS A 46 0.95 -6.51 -14.72
N SER A 47 1.03 -7.83 -14.95
CA SER A 47 1.05 -8.41 -16.30
C SER A 47 -0.27 -8.20 -17.04
N TYR A 48 -1.37 -8.11 -16.30
CA TYR A 48 -2.69 -7.70 -16.76
C TYR A 48 -3.47 -7.09 -15.60
N SER A 49 -4.50 -6.30 -15.91
CA SER A 49 -5.34 -5.66 -14.92
C SER A 49 -6.23 -6.68 -14.19
N LEU A 50 -6.34 -6.51 -12.88
CA LEU A 50 -7.10 -7.32 -11.96
C LEU A 50 -8.58 -6.93 -11.94
N PRO A 51 -9.49 -7.90 -11.73
CA PRO A 51 -10.89 -7.61 -11.46
C PRO A 51 -11.14 -7.14 -10.02
N ASP A 52 -10.20 -7.29 -9.10
CA ASP A 52 -10.39 -6.89 -7.70
C ASP A 52 -9.04 -6.69 -6.99
N LEU A 53 -9.08 -6.06 -5.80
CA LEU A 53 -7.96 -6.08 -4.89
C LEU A 53 -7.75 -7.51 -4.36
N PRO A 54 -6.51 -8.02 -4.32
CA PRO A 54 -6.22 -9.30 -3.69
C PRO A 54 -6.53 -9.21 -2.19
N ILE A 55 -6.90 -10.33 -1.56
CA ILE A 55 -7.19 -10.41 -0.13
C ILE A 55 -6.06 -11.18 0.56
N PHE A 56 -5.56 -10.65 1.68
CA PHE A 56 -4.54 -11.32 2.47
C PHE A 56 -5.14 -12.42 3.34
N ASN A 57 -4.93 -13.67 2.94
CA ASN A 57 -5.19 -14.84 3.77
C ASN A 57 -4.05 -14.99 4.79
N SER A 58 -3.93 -14.07 5.74
CA SER A 58 -2.85 -14.14 6.72
C SER A 58 -3.41 -14.10 8.14
N ASN A 59 -2.99 -15.07 8.96
CA ASN A 59 -3.14 -15.10 10.42
C ASN A 59 -2.49 -13.90 11.14
N THR A 60 -1.94 -12.95 10.40
CA THR A 60 -1.35 -11.71 10.90
C THR A 60 -2.38 -10.60 10.83
N SER A 61 -2.58 -9.93 11.96
CA SER A 61 -3.42 -8.73 12.12
C SER A 61 -2.82 -7.54 11.39
N LEU A 62 -2.78 -7.58 10.06
CA LEU A 62 -2.30 -6.46 9.26
C LEU A 62 -3.35 -5.36 9.26
N ASN A 63 -3.03 -4.24 9.89
CA ASN A 63 -3.87 -3.05 9.90
C ASN A 63 -3.53 -2.16 8.71
N ILE A 64 -4.00 -2.54 7.53
CA ILE A 64 -3.71 -1.78 6.30
C ILE A 64 -4.50 -0.47 6.30
N THR A 65 -3.76 0.63 6.37
CA THR A 65 -4.28 2.01 6.27
C THR A 65 -4.05 2.61 4.88
N LYS A 66 -3.19 2.00 4.06
CA LYS A 66 -2.81 2.54 2.75
C LYS A 66 -2.78 1.48 1.66
N ILE A 67 -3.52 1.71 0.58
CA ILE A 67 -3.51 0.88 -0.62
C ILE A 67 -3.13 1.70 -1.85
N ILE A 68 -2.16 1.19 -2.61
CA ILE A 68 -1.76 1.76 -3.90
C ILE A 68 -1.90 0.66 -4.97
N ALA A 69 -2.82 0.85 -5.92
CA ALA A 69 -3.11 -0.08 -7.00
C ALA A 69 -3.29 0.65 -8.33
N ARG A 70 -2.25 1.40 -8.74
CA ARG A 70 -2.27 2.19 -9.98
C ARG A 70 -2.25 1.31 -11.23
N HIS A 71 -3.06 1.66 -12.22
CA HIS A 71 -3.25 0.89 -13.47
C HIS A 71 -3.57 -0.59 -13.24
N ALA A 72 -3.99 -0.96 -12.03
CA ALA A 72 -4.06 -2.35 -11.63
C ALA A 72 -5.46 -2.91 -11.80
N LEU A 73 -6.52 -2.08 -11.83
CA LEU A 73 -7.90 -2.57 -11.81
C LEU A 73 -8.66 -2.28 -13.11
N ILE A 74 -9.61 -3.17 -13.45
CA ILE A 74 -10.61 -2.95 -14.52
C ILE A 74 -12.01 -2.62 -14.00
N ARG A 75 -12.17 -2.60 -12.67
CA ARG A 75 -13.44 -2.32 -12.00
C ARG A 75 -13.23 -1.93 -10.56
N TRP A 76 -14.25 -1.32 -9.96
CA TRP A 76 -14.29 -0.98 -8.54
C TRP A 76 -14.09 -2.26 -7.71
N PRO A 77 -13.18 -2.25 -6.72
CA PRO A 77 -12.91 -3.44 -5.93
C PRO A 77 -14.08 -3.82 -5.04
N LEU A 78 -14.63 -5.02 -5.25
CA LEU A 78 -15.79 -5.51 -4.48
C LEU A 78 -15.41 -5.81 -3.03
N HIS A 79 -14.16 -6.18 -2.80
CA HIS A 79 -13.64 -6.52 -1.48
C HIS A 79 -12.91 -5.36 -0.81
N LEU A 80 -13.17 -4.11 -1.23
CA LEU A 80 -12.58 -2.93 -0.58
C LEU A 80 -12.91 -2.89 0.93
N CYS A 81 -14.10 -3.37 1.31
CA CYS A 81 -14.57 -3.39 2.68
C CYS A 81 -13.81 -4.34 3.61
N SER A 82 -13.03 -5.28 3.06
CA SER A 82 -12.09 -6.09 3.86
C SER A 82 -10.98 -5.24 4.48
N TYR A 83 -10.84 -3.99 4.05
CA TYR A 83 -9.84 -3.03 4.47
C TYR A 83 -10.51 -1.82 5.14
N SER A 84 -11.25 -2.06 6.24
CA SER A 84 -12.09 -1.04 6.89
C SER A 84 -11.32 0.16 7.46
N ASN A 85 -10.01 0.02 7.67
CA ASN A 85 -9.16 1.05 8.26
C ASN A 85 -8.36 1.83 7.20
N ILE A 86 -8.69 1.72 5.90
CA ILE A 86 -8.01 2.50 4.87
C ILE A 86 -8.26 3.99 5.08
N GLU A 87 -7.15 4.72 5.13
CA GLU A 87 -7.09 6.18 5.09
C GLU A 87 -6.68 6.69 3.70
N ILE A 88 -5.86 5.92 2.98
CA ILE A 88 -5.34 6.31 1.66
C ILE A 88 -5.62 5.21 0.63
N LEU A 89 -6.40 5.55 -0.40
CA LEU A 89 -6.71 4.68 -1.54
C LEU A 89 -6.30 5.35 -2.86
N ASP A 90 -5.28 4.80 -3.52
CA ASP A 90 -4.81 5.27 -4.82
C ASP A 90 -5.02 4.18 -5.88
N LEU A 91 -6.07 4.35 -6.69
CA LEU A 91 -6.44 3.48 -7.80
C LEU A 91 -6.12 4.11 -9.17
N SER A 92 -5.34 5.21 -9.18
CA SER A 92 -5.15 6.05 -10.36
C SER A 92 -4.73 5.28 -11.62
N GLY A 93 -5.35 5.66 -12.74
CA GLY A 93 -5.10 5.05 -14.05
C GLY A 93 -5.70 3.64 -14.22
N SER A 94 -6.51 3.19 -13.26
CA SER A 94 -7.36 2.01 -13.42
C SER A 94 -8.57 2.32 -14.30
N TYR A 95 -9.14 1.30 -14.92
CA TYR A 95 -10.30 1.45 -15.80
C TYR A 95 -11.60 1.30 -15.01
N LEU A 96 -12.01 2.33 -14.27
CA LEU A 96 -13.15 2.29 -13.34
C LEU A 96 -14.46 2.85 -13.92
N ASP A 97 -14.57 2.97 -15.24
CA ASP A 97 -15.55 3.86 -15.87
C ASP A 97 -17.02 3.44 -15.67
N ALA A 98 -17.87 4.43 -15.36
CA ALA A 98 -19.32 4.32 -15.12
C ALA A 98 -19.78 3.30 -14.04
N GLN A 99 -18.94 2.97 -13.07
CA GLN A 99 -19.27 1.97 -12.04
C GLN A 99 -19.83 2.62 -10.77
N TYR A 100 -20.75 1.91 -10.11
CA TYR A 100 -21.19 2.28 -8.77
C TYR A 100 -20.04 2.05 -7.77
N MET A 101 -19.64 3.12 -7.09
CA MET A 101 -18.56 3.09 -6.10
C MET A 101 -19.18 3.12 -4.70
N ASP A 102 -19.22 1.97 -4.04
CA ASP A 102 -19.61 1.90 -2.63
C ASP A 102 -18.40 2.24 -1.74
N LEU A 103 -18.52 3.33 -1.01
CA LEU A 103 -17.54 3.83 -0.04
C LEU A 103 -18.02 3.72 1.40
N SER A 104 -19.19 3.14 1.65
CA SER A 104 -19.82 3.11 2.98
C SER A 104 -18.98 2.42 4.05
N CYS A 105 -18.15 1.46 3.64
CA CYS A 105 -17.31 0.65 4.53
C CYS A 105 -15.91 1.24 4.80
N VAL A 106 -15.48 2.27 4.04
CA VAL A 106 -14.18 2.94 4.21
C VAL A 106 -14.36 4.28 4.93
N SER A 107 -14.96 4.22 6.12
CA SER A 107 -15.30 5.42 6.92
C SER A 107 -14.10 6.26 7.37
N GLN A 108 -12.89 5.70 7.32
CA GLN A 108 -11.64 6.38 7.69
C GLN A 108 -10.92 7.00 6.48
N LEU A 109 -11.48 6.90 5.28
CA LEU A 109 -10.83 7.35 4.05
C LEU A 109 -10.60 8.87 4.07
N LEU A 110 -9.34 9.27 4.04
CA LEU A 110 -8.89 10.67 4.02
C LEU A 110 -8.49 11.10 2.61
N PHE A 111 -7.96 10.16 1.81
CA PHE A 111 -7.46 10.43 0.47
C PHE A 111 -7.91 9.36 -0.51
N LEU A 112 -8.57 9.80 -1.58
CA LEU A 112 -9.00 8.98 -2.71
C LEU A 112 -8.43 9.54 -4.01
N ASN A 113 -7.74 8.70 -4.77
CA ASN A 113 -7.23 9.03 -6.10
C ASN A 113 -7.70 7.97 -7.10
N LEU A 114 -8.37 8.39 -8.18
CA LEU A 114 -9.01 7.54 -9.19
C LEU A 114 -8.40 7.78 -10.58
#